data_AF-A0A6F9B0D0-F1
#
_entry.id   AF-A0A6F9B0D0-F1
#
_cell.length_a   1.000
_cell.length_b   1.000
_cell.length_c   1.000
_cell.angle_alpha   90.00
_cell.angle_beta   90.00
_cell.angle_gamma   90.00
#
_symmetry.space_group_name_H-M   'P 1'
#
loop_
_entity.id
_entity.type
_entity.pdbx_description
1 polymer ?
#
loop_
_entity_poly.entity_id
_entity_poly.type
_entity_poly.pdbx_seq_one_letter_code
_entity_poly.pdbx_strand_id
1 'polypeptide(L)'
;MEMNSSALCALVIVLLAFDLKIISAAETRGNSTVPILPKPGQCPRLLNVVPSLKGCFCDEDCPGYDKCCVFDCGAVCVPTAFTKPGVCPRRRWGSGMCAEFCSNDSDCPNDEKCCHNGCGHECIAPYTVKPGRCALPKGTPMCAEYCYHDGQCPEEQKCCRTTCGHSCSEPCS
;
A
#
# COMPACT_ATOMS: atom_id res chain seq x y z
N MET A 1 -64.56 9.53 -32.62
CA MET A 1 -64.33 8.22 -31.99
C MET A 1 -63.67 8.50 -30.66
N GLU A 2 -64.48 8.56 -29.61
CA GLU A 2 -64.07 8.88 -28.24
C GLU A 2 -63.16 7.74 -27.74
N MET A 3 -61.88 8.01 -27.58
CA MET A 3 -60.93 7.04 -27.04
C MET A 3 -61.19 6.92 -25.54
N ASN A 4 -61.67 5.76 -25.09
CA ASN A 4 -62.04 5.53 -23.70
C ASN A 4 -60.83 5.78 -22.77
N SER A 5 -61.10 6.30 -21.56
CA SER A 5 -60.08 6.66 -20.57
C SER A 5 -59.14 5.48 -20.23
N SER A 6 -59.64 4.24 -20.33
CA SER A 6 -58.86 3.02 -20.17
C SER A 6 -57.82 2.78 -21.28
N ALA A 7 -58.12 3.14 -22.54
CA ALA A 7 -57.20 2.97 -23.68
C ALA A 7 -56.07 4.00 -23.66
N LEU A 8 -56.37 5.24 -23.25
CA LEU A 8 -55.36 6.27 -23.01
C LEU A 8 -54.39 5.85 -21.89
N CYS A 9 -54.90 5.28 -20.81
CA CYS A 9 -54.09 4.79 -19.69
C CYS A 9 -53.20 3.61 -20.11
N ALA A 10 -53.73 2.67 -20.89
CA ALA A 10 -52.96 1.55 -21.42
C ALA A 10 -51.83 2.01 -22.35
N LEU A 11 -52.06 3.03 -23.19
CA LEU A 11 -51.07 3.56 -24.12
C LEU A 11 -49.93 4.29 -23.39
N VAL A 12 -50.24 5.04 -22.32
CA VAL A 12 -49.24 5.68 -21.45
C VAL A 12 -48.42 4.64 -20.68
N ILE A 13 -49.05 3.59 -20.13
CA ILE A 13 -48.34 2.51 -19.43
C ILE A 13 -47.39 1.77 -20.38
N VAL A 14 -47.80 1.55 -21.63
CA VAL A 14 -46.99 0.91 -22.67
C VAL A 14 -45.77 1.78 -23.02
N LEU A 15 -45.95 3.10 -23.21
CA LEU A 15 -44.84 4.03 -23.47
C LEU A 15 -43.84 4.11 -22.29
N LEU A 16 -44.34 4.19 -21.04
CA LEU A 16 -43.49 4.18 -19.83
C LEU A 16 -42.75 2.84 -19.63
N ALA A 17 -43.35 1.71 -20.05
CA ALA A 17 -42.71 0.41 -20.02
C ALA A 17 -41.64 0.23 -21.12
N PHE A 18 -41.76 0.95 -22.24
CA PHE A 18 -40.72 1.01 -23.27
C PHE A 18 -39.52 1.87 -22.81
N ASP A 19 -39.77 3.00 -22.13
CA ASP A 19 -38.70 3.81 -21.52
C ASP A 19 -37.94 3.04 -20.43
N LEU A 20 -38.65 2.23 -19.63
CA LEU A 20 -38.02 1.39 -18.60
C LEU A 20 -37.21 0.23 -19.19
N LYS A 21 -37.54 -0.24 -20.40
CA LYS A 21 -36.77 -1.27 -21.13
C LYS A 21 -35.56 -0.71 -21.88
N ILE A 22 -35.51 0.60 -22.16
CA ILE A 22 -34.33 1.27 -22.77
C ILE A 22 -33.23 1.52 -21.72
N ILE A 23 -33.52 1.42 -20.41
CA ILE A 23 -32.49 1.35 -19.35
C ILE A 23 -32.07 -0.12 -19.12
N SER A 24 -31.67 -0.81 -20.18
CA SER A 24 -30.97 -2.08 -20.10
C SER A 24 -29.59 -1.89 -20.71
N ALA A 25 -28.61 -1.57 -19.86
CA ALA A 25 -27.19 -1.97 -19.97
C ALA A 25 -26.32 -1.03 -19.12
N ALA A 26 -26.37 -1.15 -17.80
CA ALA A 26 -25.20 -0.84 -16.99
C ALA A 26 -24.70 -2.18 -16.45
N GLU A 27 -23.66 -2.66 -17.12
CA GLU A 27 -22.84 -3.81 -16.82
C GLU A 27 -22.80 -4.14 -15.32
N THR A 28 -23.04 -5.41 -14.99
CA THR A 28 -22.45 -6.11 -13.85
C THR A 28 -21.04 -5.55 -13.59
N ARG A 29 -20.88 -4.72 -12.53
CA ARG A 29 -19.55 -4.35 -12.06
C ARG A 29 -18.96 -5.63 -11.50
N GLY A 30 -18.11 -6.24 -12.32
CA GLY A 30 -17.57 -7.56 -12.12
C GLY A 30 -17.01 -7.71 -10.71
N ASN A 31 -17.20 -8.90 -10.17
CA ASN A 31 -16.23 -9.50 -9.27
C ASN A 31 -14.92 -9.71 -10.08
N SER A 32 -14.26 -8.60 -10.42
CA SER A 32 -12.95 -8.59 -11.05
C SER A 32 -11.94 -8.79 -9.94
N THR A 33 -11.57 -10.04 -9.69
CA THR A 33 -10.30 -10.37 -9.04
C THR A 33 -9.15 -10.11 -10.02
N VAL A 34 -9.12 -8.92 -10.62
CA VAL A 34 -7.89 -8.36 -11.18
C VAL A 34 -7.09 -7.91 -9.96
N PRO A 35 -5.86 -8.40 -9.74
CA PRO A 35 -4.99 -7.79 -8.75
C PRO A 35 -4.76 -6.34 -9.19
N ILE A 36 -5.50 -5.42 -8.59
CA ILE A 36 -5.25 -3.98 -8.64
C ILE A 36 -3.81 -3.83 -8.17
N LEU A 37 -2.87 -3.61 -9.09
CA LEU A 37 -1.46 -3.47 -8.77
C LEU A 37 -1.30 -2.09 -8.12
N PRO A 38 -1.06 -2.00 -6.80
CA PRO A 38 -1.01 -0.71 -6.13
C PRO A 38 0.09 0.16 -6.74
N LYS A 39 -0.20 1.45 -6.94
CA LYS A 39 0.82 2.40 -7.40
C LYS A 39 1.97 2.43 -6.39
N PRO A 40 3.22 2.56 -6.87
CA PRO A 40 4.39 2.59 -6.00
C PRO A 40 4.32 3.77 -5.02
N GLY A 41 5.06 3.67 -3.92
CA GLY A 41 5.03 4.66 -2.84
C GLY A 41 4.03 4.30 -1.75
N GLN A 42 4.04 5.09 -0.68
CA GLN A 42 3.26 4.85 0.54
C GLN A 42 2.35 6.03 0.84
N CYS A 43 1.21 5.74 1.43
CA CYS A 43 0.33 6.78 1.96
C CYS A 43 1.03 7.51 3.10
N PRO A 44 1.00 8.86 3.13
CA PRO A 44 1.48 9.60 4.29
C PRO A 44 0.61 9.25 5.50
N ARG A 45 1.21 9.21 6.69
CA ARG A 45 0.45 8.87 7.91
C ARG A 45 -0.52 9.97 8.33
N LEU A 46 -0.16 11.22 8.08
CA LEU A 46 -0.98 12.39 8.37
C LEU A 46 -1.35 13.11 7.08
N LEU A 47 -2.60 13.57 7.02
CA LEU A 47 -3.09 14.41 5.94
C LEU A 47 -2.65 15.87 6.13
N ASN A 48 -1.35 16.10 6.00
CA ASN A 48 -0.75 17.44 6.05
C ASN A 48 -0.66 18.10 4.66
N VAL A 49 -1.10 17.38 3.63
CA VAL A 49 -1.14 17.85 2.23
C VAL A 49 -2.59 18.02 1.80
N VAL A 50 -2.85 19.01 0.94
CA VAL A 50 -4.17 19.21 0.35
C VAL A 50 -4.44 18.04 -0.61
N PRO A 51 -5.53 17.26 -0.44
CA PRO A 51 -5.86 16.18 -1.36
C PRO A 51 -6.09 16.70 -2.77
N SER A 52 -5.59 15.97 -3.76
CA SER A 52 -5.81 16.26 -5.19
C SER A 52 -7.26 15.99 -5.60
N LEU A 53 -7.91 15.01 -4.95
CA LEU A 53 -9.30 14.65 -5.18
C LEU A 53 -9.93 14.07 -3.89
N LYS A 54 -11.17 14.46 -3.58
CA LYS A 54 -11.96 13.87 -2.50
C LYS A 54 -12.70 12.63 -3.03
N GLY A 55 -12.54 11.49 -2.35
CA GLY A 55 -13.18 10.25 -2.75
C GLY A 55 -12.36 9.48 -3.79
N CYS A 56 -12.03 8.24 -3.46
CA CYS A 56 -11.43 7.25 -4.35
C CYS A 56 -11.73 5.86 -3.79
N PHE A 57 -11.70 4.84 -4.63
CA PHE A 57 -11.84 3.43 -4.22
C PHE A 57 -10.52 2.68 -4.37
N CYS A 58 -9.77 2.98 -5.42
CA CYS A 58 -8.44 2.41 -5.66
C CYS A 58 -7.46 3.46 -6.23
N ASP A 59 -6.19 3.08 -6.32
CA ASP A 59 -5.11 3.97 -6.77
C ASP A 59 -5.35 4.48 -8.21
N GLU A 60 -6.03 3.72 -9.06
CA GLU A 60 -6.34 4.07 -10.45
C GLU A 60 -7.36 5.20 -10.59
N ASP A 61 -8.18 5.45 -9.56
CA ASP A 61 -9.08 6.60 -9.54
C ASP A 61 -8.32 7.92 -9.38
N CYS A 62 -7.07 7.85 -8.91
CA CYS A 62 -6.26 9.01 -8.60
C CYS A 62 -5.33 9.41 -9.76
N PRO A 63 -5.19 10.71 -10.04
CA PRO A 63 -4.37 11.19 -11.15
C PRO A 63 -2.88 10.95 -10.90
N GLY A 64 -2.14 10.68 -11.99
CA GLY A 64 -0.69 10.51 -11.93
C GLY A 64 -0.25 9.44 -10.93
N TYR A 65 0.67 9.80 -10.04
CA TYR A 65 1.23 8.90 -9.02
C TYR A 65 0.52 8.98 -7.65
N ASP A 66 -0.54 9.79 -7.53
CA ASP A 66 -1.24 9.96 -6.25
C ASP A 66 -1.93 8.66 -5.83
N LYS A 67 -1.81 8.29 -4.57
CA LYS A 67 -2.42 7.07 -4.05
C LYS A 67 -3.77 7.36 -3.42
N CYS A 68 -4.66 6.37 -3.48
CA CYS A 68 -5.91 6.41 -2.75
C CYS A 68 -5.64 6.02 -1.30
N CYS A 69 -5.64 7.01 -0.41
CA CYS A 69 -5.29 6.84 0.99
C CYS A 69 -6.51 7.05 1.88
N VAL A 70 -6.69 6.12 2.83
CA VAL A 70 -7.80 6.16 3.79
C VAL A 70 -7.35 6.91 5.03
N PHE A 71 -8.02 8.02 5.32
CA PHE A 71 -7.89 8.77 6.57
C PHE A 71 -9.22 8.77 7.32
N ASP A 72 -9.26 9.34 8.52
CA ASP A 72 -10.48 9.38 9.35
C ASP A 72 -11.68 10.06 8.66
N CYS A 73 -11.42 10.99 7.73
CA CYS A 73 -12.43 11.70 6.96
C CYS A 73 -12.81 11.03 5.62
N GLY A 74 -12.32 9.82 5.37
CA GLY A 74 -12.58 9.02 4.17
C GLY A 74 -11.36 8.80 3.29
N ALA A 75 -11.58 8.12 2.16
CA ALA A 75 -10.56 7.86 1.16
C ALA A 75 -10.39 9.08 0.23
N VAL A 76 -9.15 9.54 0.06
CA VAL A 76 -8.82 10.68 -0.79
C VAL A 76 -7.54 10.43 -1.57
N CYS A 77 -7.41 11.07 -2.72
CA CYS A 77 -6.20 11.00 -3.53
C CYS A 77 -5.17 11.98 -2.98
N VAL A 78 -4.00 11.47 -2.60
CA VAL A 78 -2.89 12.27 -2.08
C VAL A 78 -1.57 11.88 -2.74
N PRO A 79 -0.64 12.84 -2.87
CA PRO A 79 0.74 12.53 -3.24
C PRO A 79 1.35 11.48 -2.30
N THR A 80 2.19 10.62 -2.84
CA THR A 80 2.91 9.61 -2.06
C THR A 80 3.86 10.27 -1.07
N ALA A 81 3.98 9.72 0.13
CA ALA A 81 5.02 10.12 1.06
C ALA A 81 6.41 9.88 0.46
N PHE A 82 7.33 10.81 0.68
CA PHE A 82 8.73 10.59 0.34
C PHE A 82 9.30 9.46 1.20
N THR A 83 10.06 8.55 0.57
CA THR A 83 10.64 7.38 1.23
C THR A 83 12.15 7.42 1.09
N LYS A 84 12.85 7.43 2.22
CA LYS A 84 14.32 7.34 2.23
C LYS A 84 14.76 5.89 1.96
N PRO A 85 15.95 5.68 1.36
CA PRO A 85 16.50 4.35 1.14
C PRO A 85 16.65 3.53 2.43
N GLY A 86 16.68 2.21 2.28
CA GLY A 86 16.79 1.27 3.39
C GLY A 86 15.44 0.88 4.02
N VAL A 87 15.49 0.02 5.03
CA VAL A 87 14.30 -0.53 5.69
C VAL A 87 14.36 -0.30 7.20
N CYS A 88 13.20 -0.13 7.82
CA CYS A 88 13.14 -0.02 9.27
C CYS A 88 13.70 -1.28 9.93
N PRO A 89 14.55 -1.13 10.98
CA PRO A 89 15.07 -2.25 11.72
C PRO A 89 13.97 -3.18 12.24
N ARG A 90 14.05 -4.48 11.94
CA ARG A 90 13.12 -5.46 12.50
C ARG A 90 13.59 -5.88 13.89
N ARG A 91 13.35 -5.04 14.90
CA ARG A 91 13.71 -5.30 16.30
C ARG A 91 12.47 -5.66 17.14
N ARG A 92 12.68 -6.34 18.27
CA ARG A 92 11.67 -6.34 19.34
C ARG A 92 11.62 -4.93 19.88
N TRP A 93 10.67 -4.14 19.39
CA TRP A 93 10.43 -2.82 19.92
C TRP A 93 10.09 -2.96 21.41
N GLY A 94 10.95 -2.40 22.26
CA GLY A 94 10.78 -2.46 23.71
C GLY A 94 9.66 -1.54 24.17
N SER A 95 9.56 -1.34 25.48
CA SER A 95 8.77 -0.25 26.08
C SER A 95 9.42 1.10 25.81
N GLY A 96 9.52 1.48 24.54
CA GLY A 96 9.88 2.84 24.12
C GLY A 96 8.78 3.81 24.52
N MET A 97 9.04 5.12 24.36
CA MET A 97 8.00 6.11 24.58
C MET A 97 6.90 5.95 23.52
N CYS A 98 5.66 5.88 23.99
CA CYS A 98 4.49 5.83 23.13
C CYS A 98 4.14 7.23 22.64
N ALA A 99 4.85 7.67 21.61
CA ALA A 99 4.71 9.00 21.05
C ALA A 99 4.94 8.98 19.54
N GLU A 100 4.32 9.93 18.86
CA GLU A 100 4.47 10.14 17.41
C GLU A 100 5.49 11.26 17.20
N PHE A 101 6.77 10.90 17.11
CA PHE A 101 7.86 11.86 16.88
C PHE A 101 8.04 12.23 15.41
N CYS A 102 7.51 11.41 14.49
CA CYS A 102 7.56 11.63 13.06
C CYS A 102 6.30 11.05 12.40
N SER A 103 5.95 11.55 11.21
CA SER A 103 4.86 11.02 10.38
C SER A 103 5.37 10.37 9.11
N ASN A 104 6.42 10.94 8.50
CA ASN A 104 7.06 10.44 7.28
C ASN A 104 8.59 10.51 7.41
N ASP A 105 9.30 9.80 6.53
CA ASP A 105 10.78 9.83 6.49
C ASP A 105 11.34 11.25 6.30
N SER A 106 10.60 12.13 5.62
CA SER A 106 10.96 13.55 5.43
C SER A 106 11.07 14.34 6.72
N ASP A 107 10.39 13.91 7.79
CA ASP A 107 10.40 14.59 9.09
C ASP A 107 11.68 14.27 9.87
N CYS A 108 12.37 13.20 9.50
CA CYS A 108 13.58 12.74 10.16
C CYS A 108 14.83 13.39 9.58
N PRO A 109 15.87 13.63 10.38
CA PRO A 109 17.14 14.15 9.88
C PRO A 109 17.90 13.10 9.05
N ASN A 110 18.85 13.57 8.22
CA ASN A 110 19.79 12.72 7.47
C ASN A 110 19.07 11.57 6.73
N ASP A 111 19.61 10.34 6.82
CA ASP A 111 19.05 9.13 6.22
C ASP A 111 18.10 8.37 7.16
N GLU A 112 17.74 8.94 8.32
CA GLU A 112 16.85 8.26 9.27
C GLU A 112 15.43 8.13 8.72
N LYS A 113 14.82 6.97 8.96
CA LYS A 113 13.45 6.66 8.55
C LYS A 113 12.50 6.80 9.72
N CYS A 114 11.25 7.16 9.44
CA CYS A 114 10.19 7.20 10.42
C CYS A 114 9.66 5.78 10.65
N CYS A 115 10.09 5.15 11.74
CA CYS A 115 9.84 3.74 12.00
C CYS A 115 8.88 3.54 13.16
N HIS A 116 7.96 2.58 13.01
CA HIS A 116 7.07 2.19 14.08
C HIS A 116 7.84 1.50 15.21
N ASN A 117 7.69 1.99 16.44
CA ASN A 117 8.40 1.48 17.63
C ASN A 117 7.50 0.64 18.56
N GLY A 118 6.46 0.01 18.02
CA GLY A 118 5.54 -0.87 18.75
C GLY A 118 4.26 -0.19 19.27
N CYS A 119 4.25 1.14 19.42
CA CYS A 119 3.01 1.88 19.66
C CYS A 119 3.01 3.33 19.15
N GLY A 120 4.17 3.93 18.91
CA GLY A 120 4.34 5.21 18.25
C GLY A 120 5.32 5.10 17.08
N HIS A 121 5.93 6.23 16.71
CA HIS A 121 6.92 6.31 15.63
C HIS A 121 8.07 7.23 16.02
N GLU A 122 9.27 6.80 15.64
CA GLU A 122 10.49 7.53 15.94
C GLU A 122 11.46 7.45 14.76
N CYS A 123 12.34 8.45 14.66
CA CYS A 123 13.37 8.48 13.64
C CYS A 123 14.48 7.50 13.98
N ILE A 124 14.73 6.54 13.11
CA ILE A 124 15.70 5.46 13.31
C ILE A 124 16.59 5.32 12.09
N ALA A 125 17.89 5.11 12.33
CA ALA A 125 18.83 4.73 11.30
C ALA A 125 18.38 3.43 10.60
N PRO A 126 18.19 3.45 9.27
CA PRO A 126 17.66 2.29 8.56
C PRO A 126 18.69 1.18 8.44
N TYR A 127 18.20 -0.04 8.26
CA TYR A 127 19.04 -1.13 7.76
C TYR A 127 19.25 -0.97 6.26
N THR A 128 20.51 -1.01 5.84
CA THR A 128 20.90 -1.07 4.44
C THR A 128 20.40 -2.36 3.82
N VAL A 129 19.77 -2.24 2.65
CA VAL A 129 19.39 -3.37 1.79
C VAL A 129 20.31 -3.35 0.59
N LYS A 130 21.06 -4.41 0.38
CA LYS A 130 21.96 -4.54 -0.78
C LYS A 130 21.23 -5.14 -1.99
N PRO A 131 21.66 -4.87 -3.22
CA PRO A 131 21.06 -5.42 -4.43
C PRO A 131 21.03 -6.96 -4.46
N GLY A 132 20.14 -7.53 -5.30
CA GLY A 132 20.00 -8.97 -5.49
C GLY A 132 19.10 -9.68 -4.47
N ARG A 133 18.90 -10.99 -4.65
CA ARG A 133 18.01 -11.81 -3.81
C ARG A 133 18.77 -12.97 -3.16
N CYS A 134 18.33 -13.41 -1.99
CA CYS A 134 18.89 -14.61 -1.39
C CYS A 134 18.54 -15.86 -2.20
N ALA A 135 19.51 -16.77 -2.34
CA ALA A 135 19.26 -18.12 -2.82
C ALA A 135 18.33 -18.87 -1.84
N LEU A 136 17.76 -19.99 -2.30
CA LEU A 136 17.05 -20.89 -1.40
C LEU A 136 17.98 -21.35 -0.26
N PRO A 137 17.46 -21.46 0.98
CA PRO A 137 18.26 -21.80 2.14
C PRO A 137 19.03 -23.11 1.93
N LYS A 138 20.36 -23.05 2.07
CA LYS A 138 21.19 -24.27 2.07
C LYS A 138 20.99 -25.00 3.39
N GLY A 139 20.94 -26.32 3.32
CA GLY A 139 20.97 -27.21 4.49
C GLY A 139 22.21 -26.96 5.33
N THR A 140 22.09 -26.42 6.54
CA THR A 140 23.22 -26.21 7.45
C THR A 140 22.96 -26.96 8.75
N PRO A 141 23.86 -27.83 9.23
CA PRO A 141 23.64 -28.59 10.46
C PRO A 141 23.71 -27.72 11.72
N MET A 142 24.19 -26.48 11.59
CA MET A 142 24.37 -25.52 12.68
C MET A 142 23.30 -24.42 12.60
N CYS A 143 22.65 -24.16 13.73
CA CYS A 143 21.74 -23.04 13.91
C CYS A 143 22.49 -21.87 14.52
N ALA A 144 22.65 -20.77 13.79
CA ALA A 144 23.35 -19.58 14.28
C ALA A 144 22.88 -18.32 13.56
N GLU A 145 22.85 -17.21 14.31
CA GLU A 145 22.56 -15.87 13.81
C GLU A 145 23.88 -15.11 13.61
N TYR A 146 24.46 -15.19 12.41
CA TYR A 146 25.71 -14.50 12.09
C TYR A 146 25.49 -13.06 11.61
N CYS A 147 24.29 -12.75 11.14
CA CYS A 147 23.91 -11.42 10.67
C CYS A 147 22.41 -11.20 10.92
N TYR A 148 21.97 -9.95 10.87
CA TYR A 148 20.57 -9.54 10.99
C TYR A 148 20.10 -8.69 9.81
N HIS A 149 21.03 -8.06 9.09
CA HIS A 149 20.77 -7.26 7.90
C HIS A 149 21.99 -7.20 6.98
N ASP A 150 21.76 -6.90 5.70
CA ASP A 150 22.80 -6.93 4.66
C ASP A 150 24.00 -6.03 4.98
N GLY A 151 23.76 -4.89 5.63
CA GLY A 151 24.81 -3.96 6.05
C GLY A 151 25.85 -4.53 7.02
N GLN A 152 25.62 -5.69 7.63
CA GLN A 152 26.63 -6.37 8.48
C GLN A 152 27.52 -7.32 7.67
N CYS A 153 27.13 -7.67 6.46
CA CYS A 153 27.89 -8.56 5.61
C CYS A 153 28.93 -7.77 4.81
N PRO A 154 30.08 -8.39 4.47
CA PRO A 154 31.09 -7.75 3.64
C PRO A 154 30.57 -7.54 2.20
N GLU A 155 31.16 -6.59 1.48
CA GLU A 155 30.96 -6.39 0.04
C GLU A 155 29.47 -6.33 -0.34
N GLU A 156 29.04 -7.08 -1.36
CA GLU A 156 27.65 -7.17 -1.82
C GLU A 156 26.87 -8.36 -1.20
N GLN A 157 27.47 -9.04 -0.23
CA GLN A 157 26.80 -10.17 0.43
C GLN A 157 25.57 -9.71 1.19
N LYS A 158 24.54 -10.55 1.11
CA LYS A 158 23.26 -10.34 1.79
C LYS A 158 23.16 -11.22 3.02
N CYS A 159 22.40 -10.75 4.00
CA CYS A 159 22.07 -11.54 5.16
C CYS A 159 20.90 -12.47 4.84
N CYS A 160 21.21 -13.73 4.55
CA CYS A 160 20.24 -14.69 4.04
C CYS A 160 19.84 -15.72 5.09
N ARG A 161 18.55 -16.09 5.06
CA ARG A 161 18.00 -17.12 5.93
C ARG A 161 18.61 -18.49 5.58
N THR A 162 19.08 -19.20 6.59
CA THR A 162 19.54 -20.59 6.48
C THR A 162 18.44 -21.54 6.97
N THR A 163 18.74 -22.84 7.10
CA THR A 163 17.81 -23.78 7.75
C THR A 163 17.39 -23.34 9.16
N CYS A 164 18.31 -22.73 9.91
CA CYS A 164 18.06 -22.12 11.19
C CYS A 164 19.04 -20.96 11.42
N GLY A 165 18.49 -19.74 11.49
CA GLY A 165 19.24 -18.50 11.60
C GLY A 165 19.53 -17.81 10.25
N HIS A 166 20.57 -16.99 10.23
CA HIS A 166 20.99 -16.21 9.07
C HIS A 166 22.51 -16.18 8.90
N SER A 167 22.98 -16.16 7.66
CA SER A 167 24.39 -16.05 7.30
C SER A 167 24.59 -15.15 6.10
N CYS A 168 25.77 -14.53 6.01
CA CYS A 168 26.16 -13.79 4.81
C CYS A 168 26.33 -14.73 3.62
N SER A 169 25.72 -14.39 2.50
CA SER A 169 25.79 -15.19 1.28
C SER A 169 25.75 -14.28 0.06
N GLU A 170 26.42 -14.71 -1.00
CA GLU A 170 26.37 -14.02 -2.29
C GLU A 170 24.93 -13.96 -2.82
N PRO A 171 24.49 -12.79 -3.32
CA PRO A 171 23.17 -12.65 -3.92
C PRO A 171 23.03 -13.43 -5.22
N CYS A 172 21.82 -13.90 -5.50
CA CYS A 172 21.40 -14.27 -6.84
C CYS A 172 21.00 -13.01 -7.63
N SER A 173 21.37 -12.99 -8.90
CA SER A 173 21.01 -11.96 -9.90
C SER A 173 19.52 -11.94 -10.19
#